data_AF-A0A842LDC6-F1
#
_entry.id   AF-A0A842LDC6-F1
#
_cell.length_a   1.000
_cell.length_b   1.000
_cell.length_c   1.000
_cell.angle_alpha   90.00
_cell.angle_beta   90.00
_cell.angle_gamma   90.00
#
_symmetry.space_group_name_H-M   'P 1'
#
loop_
_entity.id
_entity.type
_entity.pdbx_description
1 polymer ?
#
loop_
_entity_poly.entity_id
_entity_poly.type
_entity_poly.pdbx_seq_one_letter_code
_entity_poly.pdbx_strand_id
1 'polypeptide(L)'
;MSFTEELKKQLAAFKKKKYALPMVIVLTFIVSAVLLLFLWYYLCFISIAIALIAYGLPKYFGLTNRKKLAIFGIVLFLVLGISFGIKSYYDFTGYGGDVVSSENGFLVNGTVTPYRGNASTVYHFEVTLINGTNESSVQVNITDLWTYTSPLIINMTPLQEVDNGYVFSTDVALWEGVFEYQFSSNGTKTYWGFGPLSIPDDILFQQLLYTRLLIVFLQIGVLFYLILALSWWMDTSKARREQIRKEREEKGKIDDKKALDKERETGKASKGKTVEKFVCSECGAEVPPDAKKCPQCGEPFEDEEDEMICADCGAKVKQSDKKCWNCGKEFKD
;
A
#
# COMPACT_ATOMS: atom_id res chain seq x y z
N MET A 1 2.84 -7.37 34.69
CA MET A 1 2.55 -7.98 33.37
C MET A 1 2.37 -6.86 32.37
N SER A 2 2.95 -7.00 31.16
CA SER A 2 2.72 -6.03 30.09
C SER A 2 1.25 -6.08 29.66
N PHE A 3 0.62 -4.92 29.48
CA PHE A 3 -0.75 -4.78 28.95
C PHE A 3 -0.98 -5.65 27.69
N THR A 4 0.06 -5.81 26.86
CA THR A 4 0.02 -6.63 25.64
C THR A 4 -0.15 -8.13 25.93
N GLU A 5 0.42 -8.66 27.01
CA GLU A 5 0.29 -10.07 27.38
C GLU A 5 -1.07 -10.38 28.01
N GLU A 6 -1.62 -9.43 28.78
CA GLU A 6 -2.99 -9.48 29.30
C GLU A 6 -4.00 -9.53 28.13
N LEU A 7 -3.82 -8.64 27.14
CA LEU A 7 -4.64 -8.56 25.93
C LEU A 7 -4.58 -9.85 25.11
N LYS A 8 -3.38 -10.40 24.89
CA LYS A 8 -3.20 -11.68 24.17
C LYS A 8 -3.90 -12.83 24.88
N LYS A 9 -3.79 -12.91 26.20
CA LYS A 9 -4.44 -13.95 27.01
C LYS A 9 -5.96 -13.86 26.93
N GLN A 10 -6.50 -12.65 27.01
CA GLN A 10 -7.95 -12.43 26.86
C GLN A 10 -8.44 -12.74 25.43
N LEU A 11 -7.71 -12.33 24.40
CA LEU A 11 -8.03 -12.66 23.00
C LEU A 11 -7.99 -14.17 22.74
N ALA A 12 -7.02 -14.89 23.31
CA ALA A 12 -6.93 -16.34 23.19
C ALA A 12 -8.08 -17.06 23.90
N ALA A 13 -8.52 -16.57 25.07
CA ALA A 13 -9.68 -17.08 25.77
C ALA A 13 -10.98 -16.81 24.99
N PHE A 14 -11.09 -15.62 24.39
CA PHE A 14 -12.23 -15.24 23.56
C PHE A 14 -12.33 -16.12 22.29
N LYS A 15 -11.22 -16.40 21.62
CA LYS A 15 -11.16 -17.24 20.41
C LYS A 15 -11.76 -18.64 20.58
N LYS A 16 -11.73 -19.21 21.80
CA LYS A 16 -12.27 -20.55 22.08
C LYS A 16 -13.80 -20.60 22.13
N LYS A 17 -14.48 -19.45 22.17
CA LYS A 17 -15.94 -19.39 22.28
C LYS A 17 -16.62 -19.56 20.92
N LYS A 18 -17.74 -20.29 20.89
CA LYS A 18 -18.50 -20.59 19.65
C LYS A 18 -19.01 -19.34 18.91
N TYR A 19 -19.24 -18.25 19.65
CA TYR A 19 -19.70 -16.96 19.10
C TYR A 19 -18.57 -15.99 18.73
N ALA A 20 -17.29 -16.36 18.93
CA ALA A 20 -16.16 -15.47 18.68
C ALA A 20 -16.04 -15.11 17.19
N LEU A 21 -16.22 -16.10 16.30
CA LEU A 21 -16.15 -15.90 14.85
C LEU A 21 -17.24 -14.94 14.32
N PRO A 22 -18.54 -15.14 14.59
CA PRO A 22 -19.57 -14.21 14.11
C PRO A 22 -19.42 -12.81 14.74
N MET A 23 -19.02 -12.70 16.02
CA MET A 23 -18.79 -11.37 16.63
C MET A 23 -17.63 -10.63 15.95
N VAL A 24 -16.55 -11.31 15.59
CA VAL A 24 -15.41 -10.69 14.90
C VAL A 24 -15.76 -10.28 13.48
N ILE A 25 -16.58 -11.07 12.79
CA ILE A 25 -17.11 -10.68 11.48
C ILE A 25 -17.88 -9.36 11.61
N VAL A 26 -18.82 -9.28 12.54
CA VAL A 26 -19.61 -8.06 12.80
C VAL A 26 -18.70 -6.90 13.21
N LEU A 27 -17.72 -7.12 14.08
CA LEU A 27 -16.75 -6.10 14.48
C LEU A 27 -15.93 -5.60 13.28
N THR A 28 -15.53 -6.50 12.38
CA THR A 28 -14.80 -6.15 11.16
C THR A 28 -15.66 -5.24 10.28
N PHE A 29 -16.94 -5.57 10.09
CA PHE A 29 -17.88 -4.69 9.39
C PHE A 29 -17.99 -3.32 10.03
N ILE A 30 -18.18 -3.26 11.36
CA ILE A 30 -18.34 -2.00 12.09
C ILE A 30 -17.09 -1.14 11.96
N VAL A 31 -15.91 -1.71 12.22
CA VAL A 31 -14.63 -0.99 12.13
C VAL A 31 -14.37 -0.50 10.70
N SER A 32 -14.59 -1.35 9.69
CA SER A 32 -14.42 -0.95 8.29
C SER A 32 -15.41 0.14 7.88
N ALA A 33 -16.65 0.10 8.34
CA ALA A 33 -17.64 1.15 8.10
C ALA A 33 -17.21 2.47 8.76
N VAL A 34 -16.85 2.46 10.05
CA VAL A 34 -16.39 3.65 10.77
C VAL A 34 -15.17 4.29 10.09
N LEU A 35 -14.20 3.47 9.67
CA LEU A 35 -13.01 3.96 8.95
C LEU A 35 -13.38 4.64 7.63
N LEU A 36 -14.35 4.10 6.88
CA LEU A 36 -14.84 4.72 5.65
C LEU A 36 -15.59 6.03 5.91
N LEU A 37 -16.36 6.10 6.99
CA LEU A 37 -17.22 7.26 7.27
C LEU A 37 -16.47 8.47 7.82
N PHE A 38 -15.48 8.26 8.69
CA PHE A 38 -14.83 9.35 9.43
C PHE A 38 -13.53 9.84 8.83
N LEU A 39 -12.90 9.06 7.95
CA LEU A 39 -11.53 9.33 7.51
C LEU A 39 -11.42 9.46 5.98
N TRP A 40 -12.51 9.85 5.31
CA TRP A 40 -12.59 9.94 3.84
C TRP A 40 -11.53 10.87 3.19
N TYR A 41 -10.90 11.77 3.97
CA TYR A 41 -9.83 12.65 3.50
C TYR A 41 -8.48 11.93 3.23
N TYR A 42 -8.24 10.75 3.80
CA TYR A 42 -6.95 10.03 3.69
C TYR A 42 -7.06 8.72 2.85
N LEU A 43 -7.78 8.79 1.73
CA LEU A 43 -8.26 7.67 0.88
C LEU A 43 -7.29 6.49 0.68
N CYS A 44 -5.99 6.73 0.49
CA CYS A 44 -5.04 5.65 0.18
C CYS A 44 -4.64 4.79 1.38
N PHE A 45 -4.40 5.37 2.55
CA PHE A 45 -3.90 4.58 3.68
C PHE A 45 -5.01 3.77 4.36
N ILE A 46 -6.24 4.29 4.34
CA ILE A 46 -7.36 3.65 5.01
C ILE A 46 -7.92 2.50 4.21
N SER A 47 -7.99 2.60 2.88
CA SER A 47 -8.40 1.49 2.02
C SER A 47 -7.47 0.27 2.21
N ILE A 48 -6.16 0.51 2.31
CA ILE A 48 -5.17 -0.54 2.65
C ILE A 48 -5.44 -1.11 4.05
N ALA A 49 -5.61 -0.25 5.06
CA ALA A 49 -5.88 -0.70 6.42
C ALA A 49 -7.16 -1.55 6.51
N ILE A 50 -8.23 -1.14 5.83
CA ILE A 50 -9.48 -1.89 5.75
C ILE A 50 -9.26 -3.25 5.10
N ALA A 51 -8.55 -3.31 3.96
CA ALA A 51 -8.26 -4.57 3.30
C ALA A 51 -7.44 -5.54 4.19
N LEU A 52 -6.46 -5.01 4.93
CA LEU A 52 -5.64 -5.78 5.87
C LEU A 52 -6.44 -6.28 7.07
N ILE A 53 -7.29 -5.44 7.66
CA ILE A 53 -8.15 -5.79 8.79
C ILE A 53 -9.17 -6.84 8.34
N ALA A 54 -9.83 -6.61 7.19
CA ALA A 54 -10.80 -7.50 6.58
C ALA A 54 -10.21 -8.88 6.26
N TYR A 55 -8.95 -8.94 5.82
CA TYR A 55 -8.28 -10.22 5.57
C TYR A 55 -7.76 -10.86 6.87
N GLY A 56 -7.15 -10.07 7.75
CA GLY A 56 -6.42 -10.52 8.92
C GLY A 56 -7.32 -11.02 10.04
N LEU A 57 -8.39 -10.30 10.38
CA LEU A 57 -9.26 -10.63 11.51
C LEU A 57 -9.98 -11.98 11.31
N PRO A 58 -10.70 -12.25 10.21
CA PRO A 58 -11.36 -13.54 10.01
C PRO A 58 -10.37 -14.70 10.01
N LYS A 59 -9.19 -14.52 9.39
CA LYS A 59 -8.13 -15.54 9.35
C LYS A 59 -7.56 -15.83 10.74
N TYR A 60 -7.33 -14.79 11.55
CA TYR A 60 -6.84 -14.93 12.94
C TYR A 60 -7.81 -15.75 13.81
N PHE A 61 -9.12 -15.58 13.61
CA PHE A 61 -10.17 -16.30 14.34
C PHE A 61 -10.56 -17.66 13.72
N GLY A 62 -9.83 -18.12 12.70
CA GLY A 62 -9.94 -19.51 12.21
C GLY A 62 -10.70 -19.67 10.89
N LEU A 63 -11.10 -18.58 10.21
CA LEU A 63 -11.63 -18.65 8.85
C LEU A 63 -10.47 -18.78 7.86
N THR A 64 -9.92 -19.99 7.73
CA THR A 64 -8.77 -20.28 6.85
C THR A 64 -9.19 -20.81 5.47
N ASN A 65 -10.45 -21.20 5.30
CA ASN A 65 -10.95 -21.68 4.02
C ASN A 65 -11.04 -20.52 3.01
N ARG A 66 -10.23 -20.60 1.96
CA ARG A 66 -10.11 -19.58 0.90
C ARG A 66 -11.45 -19.27 0.21
N LYS A 67 -12.31 -20.28 -0.01
CA LYS A 67 -13.64 -20.07 -0.60
C LYS A 67 -14.53 -19.24 0.32
N LYS A 68 -14.49 -19.53 1.63
CA LYS A 68 -15.28 -18.77 2.62
C LYS A 68 -14.74 -17.35 2.81
N LEU A 69 -13.43 -17.15 2.77
CA LEU A 69 -12.80 -15.82 2.78
C LEU A 69 -13.18 -15.00 1.55
N ALA A 70 -13.19 -15.61 0.36
CA ALA A 70 -13.61 -14.95 -0.86
C ALA A 70 -15.09 -14.51 -0.81
N ILE A 71 -15.97 -15.38 -0.32
CA ILE A 71 -17.40 -15.05 -0.12
C ILE A 71 -17.55 -13.93 0.93
N PHE A 72 -16.79 -14.00 2.02
CA PHE A 72 -16.77 -12.93 3.03
C PHE A 72 -16.35 -11.60 2.43
N GLY A 73 -15.30 -11.57 1.59
CA GLY A 73 -14.88 -10.38 0.85
C GLY A 73 -16.00 -9.78 0.00
N ILE A 74 -16.75 -10.63 -0.74
CA ILE A 74 -17.93 -10.22 -1.51
C ILE A 74 -18.98 -9.55 -0.65
N VAL A 75 -19.40 -10.23 0.40
CA VAL A 75 -20.42 -9.70 1.30
C VAL A 75 -19.92 -8.40 1.95
N LEU A 76 -18.65 -8.33 2.32
CA LEU A 76 -18.04 -7.15 2.92
C LEU A 76 -18.12 -5.93 2.00
N PHE A 77 -17.61 -6.03 0.77
CA PHE A 77 -17.60 -4.87 -0.13
C PHE A 77 -19.01 -4.45 -0.54
N LEU A 78 -19.95 -5.40 -0.69
CA LEU A 78 -21.33 -5.07 -1.04
C LEU A 78 -22.00 -4.27 0.08
N VAL A 79 -21.90 -4.75 1.33
CA VAL A 79 -22.48 -4.05 2.48
C VAL A 79 -21.84 -2.69 2.67
N LEU A 80 -20.51 -2.58 2.58
CA LEU A 80 -19.81 -1.31 2.71
C LEU A 80 -20.18 -0.33 1.58
N GLY A 81 -20.20 -0.80 0.34
CA GLY A 81 -20.55 0.02 -0.83
C GLY A 81 -22.00 0.49 -0.81
N ILE A 82 -22.96 -0.37 -0.43
CA ILE A 82 -24.36 0.02 -0.26
C ILE A 82 -24.50 1.04 0.87
N SER A 83 -23.90 0.78 2.03
CA SER A 83 -23.98 1.69 3.19
C SER A 83 -23.41 3.06 2.86
N PHE A 84 -22.26 3.09 2.18
CA PHE A 84 -21.61 4.34 1.76
C PHE A 84 -22.38 5.07 0.66
N GLY A 85 -23.02 4.34 -0.27
CA GLY A 85 -23.91 4.89 -1.28
C GLY A 85 -25.13 5.56 -0.65
N ILE A 86 -25.79 4.91 0.30
CA ILE A 86 -26.94 5.46 1.04
C ILE A 86 -26.53 6.72 1.81
N LYS A 87 -25.40 6.68 2.54
CA LYS A 87 -24.92 7.87 3.25
C LYS A 87 -24.62 9.01 2.27
N SER A 88 -23.94 8.72 1.17
CA SER A 88 -23.63 9.74 0.15
C SER A 88 -24.90 10.40 -0.37
N TYR A 89 -25.96 9.64 -0.61
CA TYR A 89 -27.25 10.20 -1.00
C TYR A 89 -27.82 11.13 0.07
N TYR A 90 -27.81 10.74 1.34
CA TYR A 90 -28.27 11.62 2.43
C TYR A 90 -27.39 12.86 2.62
N ASP A 91 -26.08 12.75 2.44
CA ASP A 91 -25.18 13.90 2.49
C ASP A 91 -25.49 14.90 1.37
N PHE A 92 -25.69 14.41 0.13
CA PHE A 92 -26.02 15.25 -1.03
C PHE A 92 -27.44 15.82 -0.96
N THR A 93 -28.36 15.14 -0.28
CA THR A 93 -29.76 15.58 -0.15
C THR A 93 -30.04 16.46 1.04
N GLY A 94 -29.27 16.31 2.12
CA GLY A 94 -29.29 17.22 3.26
C GLY A 94 -28.52 18.53 3.04
N TYR A 95 -27.74 18.63 1.96
CA TYR A 95 -26.95 19.82 1.66
C TYR A 95 -27.81 20.90 0.97
N GLY A 96 -27.78 22.12 1.50
CA GLY A 96 -28.64 23.24 1.10
C GLY A 96 -27.98 24.31 0.24
N GLY A 97 -26.74 24.07 -0.21
CA GLY A 97 -25.92 25.06 -0.91
C GLY A 97 -25.03 25.89 0.02
N ASP A 98 -23.97 26.44 -0.54
CA ASP A 98 -23.06 27.35 0.14
C ASP A 98 -23.33 28.81 -0.25
N VAL A 99 -23.14 29.71 0.70
CA VAL A 99 -22.96 31.13 0.40
C VAL A 99 -21.51 31.35 0.03
N VAL A 100 -21.24 31.72 -1.21
CA VAL A 100 -19.87 31.91 -1.72
C VAL A 100 -19.48 33.38 -1.75
N SER A 101 -18.21 33.63 -1.45
CA SER A 101 -17.60 34.96 -1.49
C SER A 101 -16.20 34.88 -2.08
N SER A 102 -15.68 36.00 -2.56
CA SER A 102 -14.29 36.14 -2.99
C SER A 102 -13.38 36.39 -1.80
N GLU A 103 -12.12 35.96 -1.90
CA GLU A 103 -11.11 36.11 -0.86
C GLU A 103 -10.87 37.59 -0.49
N ASN A 104 -10.98 38.48 -1.48
CA ASN A 104 -10.80 39.92 -1.34
C ASN A 104 -12.08 40.67 -0.93
N GLY A 105 -13.22 39.99 -0.75
CA GLY A 105 -14.49 40.58 -0.31
C GLY A 105 -15.20 41.46 -1.34
N PHE A 106 -14.77 41.48 -2.60
CA PHE A 106 -15.43 42.24 -3.67
C PHE A 106 -16.72 41.59 -4.17
N LEU A 107 -16.78 40.26 -4.20
CA LEU A 107 -17.98 39.50 -4.51
C LEU A 107 -18.41 38.77 -3.24
N VAL A 108 -19.61 39.03 -2.75
CA VAL A 108 -20.12 38.46 -1.50
C VAL A 108 -21.56 38.01 -1.66
N ASN A 109 -22.01 37.16 -0.75
CA ASN A 109 -23.39 36.64 -0.70
C ASN A 109 -23.81 35.94 -2.01
N GLY A 110 -22.88 35.25 -2.67
CA GLY A 110 -23.15 34.48 -3.87
C GLY A 110 -24.00 33.25 -3.55
N THR A 111 -25.19 33.13 -4.14
CA THR A 111 -26.12 32.03 -3.87
C THR A 111 -26.84 31.56 -5.12
N VAL A 112 -27.49 30.39 -5.02
CA VAL A 112 -28.38 29.84 -6.03
C VAL A 112 -29.67 29.34 -5.39
N THR A 113 -30.82 29.70 -5.96
CA THR A 113 -32.14 29.26 -5.48
C THR A 113 -33.06 28.86 -6.65
N PRO A 114 -33.85 27.78 -6.54
CA PRO A 114 -33.77 26.74 -5.51
C PRO A 114 -32.47 25.94 -5.63
N TYR A 115 -32.00 25.33 -4.53
CA TYR A 115 -30.82 24.49 -4.59
C TYR A 115 -31.03 23.19 -5.41
N ARG A 116 -32.27 22.73 -5.46
CA ARG A 116 -32.69 21.46 -6.05
C ARG A 116 -33.83 21.68 -7.03
N GLY A 117 -33.81 20.91 -8.11
CA GLY A 117 -34.81 20.94 -9.15
C GLY A 117 -34.63 19.80 -10.13
N ASN A 118 -35.35 19.89 -11.23
CA ASN A 118 -35.26 18.99 -12.38
C ASN A 118 -34.80 19.78 -13.62
N ALA A 119 -34.63 19.09 -14.76
CA ALA A 119 -34.19 19.69 -16.02
C ALA A 119 -35.09 20.83 -16.57
N SER A 120 -36.24 21.11 -15.96
CA SER A 120 -37.14 22.23 -16.30
C SER A 120 -37.14 23.34 -15.25
N THR A 121 -36.36 23.20 -14.18
CA THR A 121 -36.27 24.17 -13.09
C THR A 121 -35.39 25.33 -13.53
N VAL A 122 -35.90 26.55 -13.32
CA VAL A 122 -35.14 27.78 -13.51
C VAL A 122 -34.45 28.12 -12.20
N TYR A 123 -33.13 28.28 -12.26
CA TYR A 123 -32.27 28.57 -11.13
C TYR A 123 -31.93 30.06 -11.13
N HIS A 124 -32.23 30.71 -10.01
CA HIS A 124 -31.90 32.10 -9.76
C HIS A 124 -30.53 32.18 -9.09
N PHE A 125 -29.56 32.77 -9.79
CA PHE A 125 -28.23 33.04 -9.27
C PHE A 125 -28.14 34.51 -8.87
N GLU A 126 -27.63 34.77 -7.68
CA GLU A 126 -27.50 36.12 -7.13
C GLU A 126 -26.11 36.29 -6.48
N VAL A 127 -25.50 37.46 -6.67
CA VAL A 127 -24.27 37.85 -5.98
C VAL A 127 -24.24 39.37 -5.76
N THR A 128 -23.63 39.81 -4.67
CA THR A 128 -23.42 41.22 -4.38
C THR A 128 -21.99 41.63 -4.77
N LEU A 129 -21.87 42.66 -5.61
CA LEU A 129 -20.60 43.30 -5.96
C LEU A 129 -20.39 44.54 -5.09
N ILE A 130 -19.39 44.52 -4.23
CA ILE A 130 -19.01 45.63 -3.33
C ILE A 130 -18.12 46.63 -4.07
N ASN A 131 -18.34 47.94 -3.84
CA ASN A 131 -17.66 49.05 -4.50
C ASN A 131 -17.75 49.03 -6.04
N GLY A 132 -18.75 48.33 -6.60
CA GLY A 132 -19.00 48.24 -8.04
C GLY A 132 -20.06 49.22 -8.53
N THR A 133 -20.23 49.28 -9.84
CA THR A 133 -21.30 50.05 -10.51
C THR A 133 -22.27 49.11 -11.22
N ASN A 134 -23.45 49.61 -11.60
CA ASN A 134 -24.43 48.89 -12.43
C ASN A 134 -23.90 48.48 -13.82
N GLU A 135 -22.87 49.16 -14.35
CA GLU A 135 -22.21 48.85 -15.62
C GLU A 135 -21.09 47.79 -15.48
N SER A 136 -20.82 47.33 -14.26
CA SER A 136 -19.77 46.34 -14.01
C SER A 136 -20.12 44.99 -14.66
N SER A 137 -19.14 44.40 -15.35
CA SER A 137 -19.30 43.05 -15.93
C SER A 137 -19.19 42.01 -14.82
N VAL A 138 -20.33 41.45 -14.41
CA VAL A 138 -20.43 40.32 -13.47
C VAL A 138 -20.94 39.10 -14.22
N GLN A 139 -20.29 37.97 -14.00
CA GLN A 139 -20.59 36.72 -14.69
C GLN A 139 -20.70 35.57 -13.68
N VAL A 140 -21.60 34.63 -13.97
CA VAL A 140 -21.64 33.33 -13.32
C VAL A 140 -21.10 32.27 -14.27
N ASN A 141 -20.18 31.45 -13.76
CA ASN A 141 -19.54 30.35 -14.47
C ASN A 141 -20.08 29.05 -13.89
N ILE A 142 -20.84 28.28 -14.68
CA ILE A 142 -21.51 27.06 -14.24
C ILE A 142 -20.85 25.86 -14.93
N THR A 143 -20.35 24.90 -14.16
CA THR A 143 -19.67 23.70 -14.67
C THR A 143 -20.46 22.45 -14.31
N ASP A 144 -20.66 21.57 -15.27
CA ASP A 144 -21.23 20.24 -15.03
C ASP A 144 -20.14 19.28 -14.51
N LEU A 145 -20.34 18.76 -13.31
CA LEU A 145 -19.38 17.89 -12.63
C LEU A 145 -19.28 16.47 -13.20
N TRP A 146 -20.25 16.04 -14.01
CA TRP A 146 -20.25 14.69 -14.56
C TRP A 146 -19.64 14.64 -15.94
N THR A 147 -19.95 15.62 -16.76
CA THR A 147 -19.43 15.70 -18.13
C THR A 147 -18.10 16.43 -18.21
N TYR A 148 -17.71 17.18 -17.16
CA TYR A 148 -16.50 18.02 -17.12
C TYR A 148 -16.39 18.92 -18.37
N THR A 149 -17.52 19.41 -18.86
CA THR A 149 -17.57 20.31 -20.02
C THR A 149 -17.03 21.69 -19.64
N SER A 150 -16.66 22.47 -20.67
CA SER A 150 -16.35 23.89 -20.49
C SER A 150 -17.46 24.60 -19.71
N PRO A 151 -17.11 25.55 -18.81
CA PRO A 151 -18.10 26.25 -18.02
C PRO A 151 -19.05 27.05 -18.92
N LEU A 152 -20.35 26.99 -18.63
CA LEU A 152 -21.35 27.89 -19.16
C LEU A 152 -21.17 29.25 -18.48
N ILE A 153 -20.77 30.25 -19.26
CA ILE A 153 -20.49 31.62 -18.79
C ILE A 153 -21.69 32.49 -19.14
N ILE A 154 -22.32 33.08 -18.12
CA ILE A 154 -23.52 33.90 -18.28
C ILE A 154 -23.27 35.26 -17.64
N ASN A 155 -23.51 36.32 -18.41
CA ASN A 155 -23.50 37.70 -17.90
C ASN A 155 -24.73 37.93 -17.02
N MET A 156 -24.52 38.53 -15.86
CA MET A 156 -25.57 38.86 -14.91
C MET A 156 -26.04 40.29 -15.10
N THR A 157 -27.29 40.56 -14.74
CA THR A 157 -27.89 41.89 -14.81
C THR A 157 -28.02 42.51 -13.42
N PRO A 158 -27.77 43.84 -13.26
CA PRO A 158 -27.96 44.51 -11.99
C PRO A 158 -29.45 44.50 -11.61
N LEU A 159 -29.75 44.07 -10.38
CA LEU A 159 -31.11 43.97 -9.83
C LEU A 159 -31.44 45.15 -8.92
N GLN A 160 -30.58 45.42 -7.95
CA GLN A 160 -30.81 46.42 -6.91
C GLN A 160 -29.50 47.05 -6.43
N GLU A 161 -29.55 48.35 -6.11
CA GLU A 161 -28.47 49.07 -5.42
C GLU A 161 -28.54 48.82 -3.90
N VAL A 162 -27.38 48.58 -3.29
CA VAL A 162 -27.19 48.39 -1.85
C VAL A 162 -26.14 49.38 -1.34
N ASP A 163 -26.13 49.67 -0.04
CA ASP A 163 -25.37 50.77 0.60
C ASP A 163 -23.89 50.89 0.18
N ASN A 164 -23.27 49.82 -0.30
CA ASN A 164 -21.90 49.83 -0.80
C ASN A 164 -21.68 48.96 -2.06
N GLY A 165 -22.66 48.89 -2.96
CA GLY A 165 -22.54 48.05 -4.15
C GLY A 165 -23.83 47.80 -4.91
N TYR A 166 -23.81 46.78 -5.76
CA TYR A 166 -24.97 46.34 -6.54
C TYR A 166 -25.16 44.84 -6.43
N VAL A 167 -26.41 44.42 -6.31
CA VAL A 167 -26.82 43.02 -6.45
C VAL A 167 -26.97 42.71 -7.93
N PHE A 168 -26.29 41.67 -8.39
CA PHE A 168 -26.42 41.13 -9.74
C PHE A 168 -27.16 39.81 -9.67
N SER A 169 -28.09 39.61 -10.61
CA SER A 169 -28.85 38.36 -10.70
C SER A 169 -28.99 37.88 -12.14
N THR A 170 -29.24 36.58 -12.30
CA THR A 170 -29.61 35.97 -13.57
C THR A 170 -30.40 34.68 -13.34
N ASP A 171 -31.31 34.39 -14.25
CA ASP A 171 -32.13 33.18 -14.25
C ASP A 171 -31.63 32.22 -15.34
N VAL A 172 -31.35 30.98 -14.96
CA VAL A 172 -30.76 29.98 -15.85
C VAL A 172 -31.53 28.68 -15.77
N ALA A 173 -32.02 28.20 -16.92
CA ALA A 173 -32.52 26.84 -17.04
C ALA A 173 -31.34 25.91 -17.31
N LEU A 174 -31.15 24.91 -16.44
CA LEU A 174 -30.05 23.96 -16.53
C LEU A 174 -30.55 22.58 -16.97
N TRP A 175 -29.73 21.86 -17.74
CA TRP A 175 -30.01 20.48 -18.12
C TRP A 175 -29.91 19.52 -16.93
N GLU A 176 -30.20 18.24 -17.16
CA GLU A 176 -30.10 17.23 -16.12
C GLU A 176 -28.64 17.03 -15.69
N GLY A 177 -28.32 17.35 -14.43
CA GLY A 177 -26.94 17.27 -13.96
C GLY A 177 -26.70 17.79 -12.55
N VAL A 178 -25.45 17.62 -12.12
CA VAL A 178 -24.92 18.13 -10.86
C VAL A 178 -23.89 19.20 -11.19
N PHE A 179 -24.12 20.41 -10.73
CA PHE A 179 -23.33 21.57 -11.13
C PHE A 179 -22.42 22.07 -10.01
N GLU A 180 -21.42 22.83 -10.39
CA GLU A 180 -20.72 23.79 -9.54
C GLU A 180 -20.79 25.16 -10.18
N TYR A 181 -20.80 26.21 -9.37
CA TYR A 181 -20.82 27.58 -9.86
C TYR A 181 -19.73 28.43 -9.20
N GLN A 182 -19.32 29.47 -9.92
CA GLN A 182 -18.40 30.49 -9.44
C GLN A 182 -18.79 31.83 -10.05
N PHE A 183 -18.84 32.88 -9.23
CA PHE A 183 -19.03 34.23 -9.72
C PHE A 183 -17.69 34.88 -10.03
N SER A 184 -17.67 35.72 -11.06
CA SER A 184 -16.47 36.45 -11.46
C SER A 184 -16.77 37.84 -11.96
N SER A 185 -15.87 38.78 -11.67
CA SER A 185 -15.92 40.15 -12.18
C SER A 185 -14.51 40.74 -12.23
N ASN A 186 -14.14 41.33 -13.37
CA ASN A 186 -12.86 42.03 -13.58
C ASN A 186 -11.62 41.30 -13.01
N GLY A 187 -11.54 39.98 -13.21
CA GLY A 187 -10.43 39.13 -12.75
C GLY A 187 -10.55 38.60 -11.32
N THR A 188 -11.48 39.11 -10.51
CA THR A 188 -11.82 38.53 -9.19
C THR A 188 -12.80 37.37 -9.35
N LYS A 189 -12.64 36.33 -8.53
CA LYS A 189 -13.50 35.13 -8.52
C LYS A 189 -13.90 34.77 -7.09
N THR A 190 -15.09 34.21 -6.91
CA THR A 190 -15.50 33.61 -5.64
C THR A 190 -14.87 32.23 -5.45
N TYR A 191 -14.93 31.68 -4.24
CA TYR A 191 -14.79 30.23 -4.08
C TYR A 191 -15.87 29.49 -4.89
N TRP A 192 -15.61 28.22 -5.19
CA TRP A 192 -16.56 27.34 -5.88
C TRP A 192 -17.73 27.03 -4.94
N GLY A 193 -18.94 27.25 -5.44
CA GLY A 193 -20.17 26.79 -4.80
C GLY A 193 -20.58 25.46 -5.41
N PHE A 194 -20.93 24.50 -4.56
CA PHE A 194 -21.44 23.21 -5.02
C PHE A 194 -22.95 23.26 -5.24
N GLY A 195 -23.41 22.90 -6.43
CA GLY A 195 -24.82 22.95 -6.87
C GLY A 195 -25.05 23.87 -8.08
N PRO A 196 -26.31 24.11 -8.47
CA PRO A 196 -27.51 23.43 -8.00
C PRO A 196 -27.58 21.97 -8.48
N LEU A 197 -28.51 21.20 -7.91
CA LEU A 197 -28.81 19.84 -8.33
C LEU A 197 -30.05 19.85 -9.23
N SER A 198 -29.85 19.66 -10.53
CA SER A 198 -30.93 19.58 -11.54
C SER A 198 -31.17 18.13 -11.93
N ILE A 199 -31.46 17.29 -10.95
CA ILE A 199 -31.65 15.87 -11.22
C ILE A 199 -32.70 15.25 -10.30
N PRO A 200 -33.55 14.36 -10.81
CA PRO A 200 -34.42 13.53 -9.99
C PRO A 200 -33.67 12.73 -8.91
N ASP A 201 -34.28 12.60 -7.74
CA ASP A 201 -33.66 11.92 -6.59
C ASP A 201 -33.39 10.43 -6.84
N ASP A 202 -34.19 9.76 -7.67
CA ASP A 202 -34.02 8.35 -8.03
C ASP A 202 -32.78 8.12 -8.90
N ILE A 203 -32.56 8.99 -9.89
CA ILE A 203 -31.38 8.93 -10.77
C ILE A 203 -30.13 9.28 -9.95
N LEU A 204 -30.21 10.32 -9.11
CA LEU A 204 -29.13 10.69 -8.19
C LEU A 204 -28.76 9.53 -7.26
N PHE A 205 -29.75 8.88 -6.65
CA PHE A 205 -29.53 7.74 -5.76
C PHE A 205 -28.86 6.57 -6.50
N GLN A 206 -29.36 6.19 -7.67
CA GLN A 206 -28.81 5.10 -8.47
C GLN A 206 -27.37 5.37 -8.88
N GLN A 207 -27.07 6.59 -9.35
CA GLN A 207 -25.75 6.98 -9.78
C GLN A 207 -24.76 7.03 -8.62
N LEU A 208 -25.15 7.60 -7.47
CA LEU A 208 -24.32 7.61 -6.27
C LEU A 208 -24.08 6.18 -5.78
N LEU A 209 -25.11 5.34 -5.73
CA LEU A 209 -24.99 3.94 -5.29
C LEU A 209 -24.03 3.16 -6.19
N TYR A 210 -24.21 3.23 -7.52
CA TYR A 210 -23.33 2.56 -8.49
C TYR A 210 -21.89 3.06 -8.36
N THR A 211 -21.69 4.37 -8.32
CA THR A 211 -20.37 4.99 -8.23
C THR A 211 -19.67 4.60 -6.93
N ARG A 212 -20.39 4.63 -5.79
CA ARG A 212 -19.83 4.21 -4.49
C ARG A 212 -19.52 2.73 -4.45
N LEU A 213 -20.37 1.87 -5.01
CA LEU A 213 -20.08 0.43 -5.11
C LEU A 213 -18.82 0.18 -5.94
N LEU A 214 -18.67 0.83 -7.09
CA LEU A 214 -17.50 0.69 -7.95
C LEU A 214 -16.23 1.17 -7.24
N ILE A 215 -16.27 2.33 -6.59
CA ILE A 215 -15.13 2.87 -5.84
C ILE A 215 -14.72 1.93 -4.70
N VAL A 216 -15.67 1.44 -3.90
CA VAL A 216 -15.36 0.49 -2.81
C VAL A 216 -14.79 -0.82 -3.37
N PHE A 217 -15.31 -1.32 -4.49
CA PHE A 217 -14.77 -2.50 -5.15
C PHE A 217 -13.33 -2.28 -5.64
N LEU A 218 -13.05 -1.18 -6.34
CA LEU A 218 -11.73 -0.88 -6.86
C LEU A 218 -10.70 -0.61 -5.77
N GLN A 219 -11.08 0.09 -4.70
CA GLN A 219 -10.16 0.47 -3.62
C GLN A 219 -9.97 -0.66 -2.60
N ILE A 220 -11.05 -1.27 -2.11
CA ILE A 220 -10.97 -2.28 -1.03
C ILE A 220 -11.05 -3.68 -1.60
N GLY A 221 -11.99 -3.94 -2.52
CA GLY A 221 -12.20 -5.26 -3.11
C GLY A 221 -10.96 -5.77 -3.83
N VAL A 222 -10.41 -5.00 -4.78
CA VAL A 222 -9.21 -5.39 -5.53
C VAL A 222 -8.03 -5.63 -4.58
N LEU A 223 -7.78 -4.75 -3.61
CA LEU A 223 -6.72 -4.94 -2.62
C LEU A 223 -6.91 -6.22 -1.80
N PHE A 224 -8.13 -6.48 -1.33
CA PHE A 224 -8.45 -7.70 -0.59
C PHE A 224 -8.18 -8.96 -1.42
N TYR A 225 -8.60 -8.98 -2.70
CA TYR A 225 -8.36 -10.11 -3.59
C TYR A 225 -6.89 -10.26 -4.00
N LEU A 226 -6.15 -9.16 -4.13
CA LEU A 226 -4.70 -9.21 -4.32
C LEU A 226 -4.01 -9.84 -3.12
N ILE A 227 -4.37 -9.47 -1.89
CA ILE A 227 -3.84 -10.08 -0.67
C ILE A 227 -4.21 -11.57 -0.61
N LEU A 228 -5.45 -11.92 -0.95
CA LEU A 228 -5.91 -13.30 -1.02
C LEU A 228 -5.07 -14.11 -2.04
N ALA A 229 -4.87 -13.58 -3.24
CA ALA A 229 -4.08 -14.20 -4.31
C ALA A 229 -2.59 -14.33 -3.95
N LEU A 230 -1.98 -13.28 -3.38
CA LEU A 230 -0.61 -13.31 -2.89
C LEU A 230 -0.44 -14.32 -1.76
N SER A 231 -1.39 -14.41 -0.84
CA SER A 231 -1.36 -15.42 0.22
C SER A 231 -1.45 -16.85 -0.34
N TRP A 232 -2.30 -17.05 -1.34
CA TRP A 232 -2.42 -18.32 -2.04
C TRP A 232 -1.13 -18.68 -2.77
N TRP A 233 -0.50 -17.71 -3.45
CA TRP A 233 0.76 -17.91 -4.14
C TRP A 233 1.91 -18.19 -3.17
N MET A 234 1.99 -17.46 -2.05
CA MET A 234 3.01 -17.68 -1.03
C MET A 234 2.91 -19.08 -0.41
N ASP A 235 1.71 -19.56 -0.09
CA ASP A 235 1.50 -20.90 0.44
C ASP A 235 1.91 -21.97 -0.59
N THR A 236 1.53 -21.77 -1.85
CA THR A 236 1.86 -22.67 -2.95
C THR A 236 3.37 -22.70 -3.22
N SER A 237 4.01 -21.52 -3.17
CA SER A 237 5.45 -21.37 -3.32
C SER A 237 6.21 -22.04 -2.17
N LYS A 238 5.73 -21.93 -0.93
CA LYS A 238 6.29 -22.66 0.22
C LYS A 238 6.19 -24.18 0.04
N ALA A 239 5.04 -24.68 -0.39
CA ALA A 239 4.85 -26.12 -0.63
C ALA A 239 5.79 -26.66 -1.71
N ARG A 240 5.96 -25.91 -2.81
CA ARG A 240 6.91 -26.27 -3.88
C ARG A 240 8.36 -26.25 -3.39
N ARG A 241 8.76 -25.27 -2.58
CA ARG A 241 10.10 -25.21 -1.99
C ARG A 241 10.41 -26.40 -1.09
N GLU A 242 9.42 -26.86 -0.33
CA GLU A 242 9.58 -28.03 0.53
C GLU A 242 9.75 -29.33 -0.27
N GLN A 243 9.01 -29.50 -1.39
CA GLN A 243 9.17 -30.65 -2.28
C GLN A 243 10.56 -30.69 -2.91
N ILE A 244 11.03 -29.58 -3.48
CA ILE A 244 12.37 -29.49 -4.08
C ILE A 244 13.47 -29.77 -3.04
N ARG A 245 13.27 -29.34 -1.78
CA ARG A 245 14.21 -29.63 -0.69
C ARG A 245 14.28 -31.14 -0.42
N LYS A 246 13.13 -31.81 -0.29
CA LYS A 246 13.06 -33.26 -0.09
C LYS A 246 13.67 -34.05 -1.25
N GLU A 247 13.40 -33.65 -2.49
CA GLU A 247 14.00 -34.27 -3.68
C GLU A 247 15.53 -34.13 -3.69
N ARG A 248 16.08 -32.98 -3.27
CA ARG A 248 17.53 -32.78 -3.15
C ARG A 248 18.15 -33.62 -2.03
N GLU A 249 17.48 -33.74 -0.88
CA GLU A 249 17.92 -34.59 0.23
C GLU A 249 17.89 -36.07 -0.14
N GLU A 250 16.83 -36.53 -0.83
CA GLU A 250 16.74 -37.91 -1.32
C GLU A 250 17.78 -38.19 -2.40
N LYS A 251 18.00 -37.26 -3.34
CA LYS A 251 19.04 -37.40 -4.35
C LYS A 251 20.44 -37.44 -3.73
N GLY A 252 20.72 -36.59 -2.75
CA GLY A 252 21.97 -36.65 -1.97
C GLY A 252 22.19 -38.01 -1.31
N LYS A 253 21.16 -38.56 -0.64
CA LYS A 253 21.24 -39.91 -0.04
C LYS A 253 21.46 -41.02 -1.08
N ILE A 254 20.85 -40.91 -2.26
CA ILE A 254 21.04 -41.86 -3.35
C ILE A 254 22.47 -41.78 -3.90
N ASP A 255 23.00 -40.56 -4.06
CA ASP A 255 24.35 -40.33 -4.58
C ASP A 255 25.41 -40.80 -3.57
N ASP A 256 25.20 -40.55 -2.27
CA ASP A 256 26.05 -41.08 -1.17
C ASP A 256 26.05 -42.61 -1.14
N LYS A 257 24.87 -43.23 -1.26
CA LYS A 257 24.75 -44.70 -1.31
C LYS A 257 25.47 -45.29 -2.53
N LYS A 258 25.33 -44.67 -3.70
CA LYS A 258 26.06 -45.09 -4.91
C LYS A 258 27.57 -44.95 -4.76
N ALA A 259 28.05 -43.92 -4.08
CA ALA A 259 29.47 -43.76 -3.78
C ALA A 259 30.00 -44.90 -2.89
N LEU A 260 29.27 -45.23 -1.82
CA LEU A 260 29.58 -46.34 -0.91
C LEU A 260 29.55 -47.71 -1.61
N ASP A 261 28.55 -47.97 -2.45
CA ASP A 261 28.43 -49.23 -3.19
C ASP A 261 29.60 -49.38 -4.18
N LYS A 262 30.01 -48.29 -4.84
CA LYS A 262 31.17 -48.25 -5.74
C LYS A 262 32.51 -48.49 -5.02
N GLU A 263 32.67 -48.00 -3.80
CA GLU A 263 33.85 -48.28 -2.95
C GLU A 263 33.91 -49.77 -2.56
N ARG A 264 32.76 -50.39 -2.30
CA ARG A 264 32.66 -51.81 -1.93
C ARG A 264 32.99 -52.75 -3.10
N GLU A 265 32.58 -52.40 -4.32
CA GLU A 265 32.87 -53.17 -5.54
C GLU A 265 34.33 -53.04 -6.00
N THR A 266 34.96 -51.89 -5.80
CA THR A 266 36.36 -51.65 -6.21
C THR A 266 37.40 -52.16 -5.20
N GLY A 267 36.97 -52.74 -4.07
CA GLY A 267 37.85 -53.43 -3.12
C GLY A 267 38.89 -52.53 -2.43
N LYS A 268 38.80 -51.21 -2.57
CA LYS A 268 39.66 -50.26 -1.87
C LYS A 268 39.02 -49.89 -0.55
N ALA A 269 39.41 -50.59 0.51
CA ALA A 269 39.18 -50.14 1.88
C ALA A 269 39.99 -48.85 2.13
N SER A 270 39.44 -47.69 1.79
CA SER A 270 39.94 -46.42 2.30
C SER A 270 39.50 -46.30 3.75
N LYS A 271 40.40 -46.70 4.64
CA LYS A 271 40.37 -46.32 6.05
C LYS A 271 40.19 -44.80 6.09
N GLY A 272 39.07 -44.35 6.65
CA GLY A 272 38.69 -42.95 6.72
C GLY A 272 39.87 -42.08 7.17
N LYS A 273 40.38 -41.29 6.23
CA LYS A 273 41.14 -40.08 6.47
C LYS A 273 40.76 -39.21 5.29
N THR A 274 40.08 -38.09 5.54
CA THR A 274 40.00 -36.98 4.60
C THR A 274 41.43 -36.62 4.25
N VAL A 275 41.93 -37.16 3.13
CA VAL A 275 43.19 -36.71 2.54
C VAL A 275 42.84 -35.36 1.97
N GLU A 276 43.10 -34.31 2.74
CA GLU A 276 43.01 -32.93 2.28
C GLU A 276 43.95 -32.81 1.08
N LYS A 277 43.36 -32.83 -0.12
CA LYS A 277 44.06 -32.50 -1.35
C LYS A 277 44.06 -30.98 -1.43
N PHE A 278 45.24 -30.39 -1.58
CA PHE A 278 45.34 -28.96 -1.85
C PHE A 278 45.51 -28.75 -3.35
N VAL A 279 45.09 -27.57 -3.81
CA VAL A 279 45.16 -27.21 -5.23
C VAL A 279 46.42 -26.39 -5.44
N CYS A 280 47.27 -26.76 -6.40
CA CYS A 280 48.46 -25.99 -6.76
C CYS A 280 48.05 -24.58 -7.20
N SER A 281 48.59 -23.54 -6.57
CA SER A 281 48.28 -22.14 -6.87
C SER A 281 48.65 -21.73 -8.30
N GLU A 282 49.69 -22.33 -8.87
CA GLU A 282 50.21 -21.96 -10.18
C GLU A 282 49.45 -22.61 -11.35
N CYS A 283 49.06 -23.88 -11.23
CA CYS A 283 48.43 -24.61 -12.33
C CYS A 283 47.01 -25.13 -12.05
N GLY A 284 46.53 -25.01 -10.81
CA GLY A 284 45.18 -25.44 -10.43
C GLY A 284 45.00 -26.97 -10.34
N ALA A 285 46.08 -27.76 -10.43
CA ALA A 285 46.00 -29.21 -10.31
C ALA A 285 45.80 -29.65 -8.84
N GLU A 286 45.04 -30.72 -8.61
CA GLU A 286 44.93 -31.36 -7.29
C GLU A 286 46.24 -32.09 -6.96
N VAL A 287 46.85 -31.71 -5.84
CA VAL A 287 48.15 -32.24 -5.39
C VAL A 287 47.95 -33.05 -4.10
N PRO A 288 48.58 -34.25 -3.99
CA PRO A 288 48.55 -35.02 -2.75
C PRO A 288 49.40 -34.34 -1.66
N PRO A 289 49.00 -34.45 -0.37
CA PRO A 289 49.59 -33.68 0.73
C PRO A 289 51.08 -33.94 0.97
N ASP A 290 51.60 -35.10 0.55
CA ASP A 290 52.99 -35.51 0.78
C ASP A 290 53.93 -35.17 -0.40
N ALA A 291 53.43 -34.50 -1.45
CA ALA A 291 54.23 -34.16 -2.61
C ALA A 291 55.06 -32.89 -2.36
N LYS A 292 56.39 -32.99 -2.48
CA LYS A 292 57.32 -31.85 -2.39
C LYS A 292 57.36 -30.97 -3.64
N LYS A 293 56.82 -31.45 -4.77
CA LYS A 293 56.71 -30.69 -6.03
C LYS A 293 55.41 -31.04 -6.73
N CYS A 294 54.85 -30.09 -7.48
CA CYS A 294 53.64 -30.31 -8.25
C CYS A 294 53.94 -31.34 -9.36
N PRO A 295 53.21 -32.47 -9.44
CA PRO A 295 53.45 -33.47 -10.47
C PRO A 295 53.04 -32.99 -11.88
N GLN A 296 52.25 -31.92 -11.97
CA GLN A 296 51.70 -31.42 -13.23
C GLN A 296 52.56 -30.29 -13.83
N CYS A 297 53.04 -29.35 -13.03
CA CYS A 297 53.86 -28.23 -13.51
C CYS A 297 55.33 -28.27 -13.05
N GLY A 298 55.68 -29.14 -12.10
CA GLY A 298 57.05 -29.28 -11.59
C GLY A 298 57.47 -28.26 -10.52
N GLU A 299 56.57 -27.33 -10.15
CA GLU A 299 56.86 -26.30 -9.14
C GLU A 299 57.16 -26.95 -7.78
N PRO A 300 58.32 -26.67 -7.15
CA PRO A 300 58.58 -27.14 -5.80
C PRO A 300 57.68 -26.42 -4.81
N PHE A 301 57.05 -27.19 -3.91
CA PHE A 301 56.44 -26.62 -2.73
C PHE A 301 57.57 -26.39 -1.75
N GLU A 302 57.90 -25.13 -1.50
CA GLU A 302 58.88 -24.77 -0.49
C GLU A 302 58.35 -25.25 0.85
N ASP A 303 59.01 -26.26 1.43
CA ASP A 303 58.77 -26.69 2.80
C ASP A 303 59.08 -25.46 3.68
N GLU A 304 58.06 -24.77 4.23
CA GLU A 304 58.24 -23.76 5.29
C GLU A 304 58.73 -24.45 6.57
N GLU A 305 60.00 -24.87 6.55
CA GLU A 305 60.75 -25.23 7.75
C GLU A 305 61.11 -23.92 8.48
N ASP A 306 60.50 -23.78 9.66
CA ASP A 306 61.02 -23.09 10.84
C ASP A 306 61.04 -21.54 10.85
N GLU A 307 59.85 -20.94 10.67
CA GLU A 307 59.56 -19.59 11.15
C GLU A 307 59.08 -19.62 12.61
N MET A 308 59.84 -19.00 13.52
CA MET A 308 59.41 -18.78 14.90
C MET A 308 59.09 -17.28 15.12
N ILE A 309 58.18 -16.99 16.05
CA ILE A 309 57.80 -15.61 16.37
C ILE A 309 58.65 -15.13 17.55
N CYS A 310 59.31 -13.98 17.40
CA CYS A 310 60.05 -13.34 18.49
C CYS A 310 59.07 -12.94 19.61
N ALA A 311 59.25 -13.50 20.81
CA ALA A 311 58.34 -13.29 21.93
C ALA A 311 58.22 -11.83 22.40
N ASP A 312 59.22 -10.98 22.12
CA ASP A 312 59.22 -9.58 22.60
C ASP A 312 58.59 -8.60 21.62
N CYS A 313 58.73 -8.82 20.31
CA CYS A 313 58.25 -7.87 19.29
C CYS A 313 57.25 -8.46 18.29
N GLY A 314 57.01 -9.77 18.35
CA GLY A 314 56.06 -10.45 17.46
C GLY A 314 56.53 -10.61 16.02
N ALA A 315 57.78 -10.25 15.69
CA ALA A 315 58.32 -10.42 14.35
C ALA A 315 58.58 -11.91 14.06
N LYS A 316 58.25 -12.34 12.84
CA LYS A 316 58.64 -13.64 12.31
C LYS A 316 60.16 -13.64 12.06
N VAL A 317 60.85 -14.58 12.67
CA VAL A 317 62.30 -14.78 12.58
C VAL A 317 62.59 -16.24 12.24
N LYS A 318 63.74 -16.51 11.60
CA LYS A 318 64.12 -17.88 11.28
C LYS A 318 64.77 -18.52 12.49
N GLN A 319 64.58 -19.82 12.69
CA GLN A 319 65.16 -20.54 13.85
C GLN A 319 66.71 -20.55 13.86
N SER A 320 67.35 -20.29 12.71
CA SER A 320 68.80 -20.13 12.58
C SER A 320 69.34 -18.76 13.02
N ASP A 321 68.47 -17.77 13.27
CA ASP A 321 68.91 -16.42 13.63
C ASP A 321 69.32 -16.37 15.10
N LYS A 322 70.54 -15.93 15.41
CA LYS A 322 71.01 -15.73 16.81
C LYS A 322 70.45 -14.46 17.44
N LYS A 323 69.89 -13.55 16.64
CA LYS A 323 69.40 -12.24 17.07
C LYS A 323 68.22 -11.80 16.21
N CYS A 324 67.19 -11.27 16.84
CA CYS A 324 66.03 -10.73 16.13
C CYS A 324 66.44 -9.51 15.29
N TRP A 325 66.17 -9.54 13.99
CA TRP A 325 66.44 -8.43 13.08
C TRP A 325 65.64 -7.17 13.41
N ASN A 326 64.44 -7.32 14.00
CA ASN A 326 63.54 -6.20 14.26
C ASN A 326 63.79 -5.52 15.61
N CYS A 327 64.01 -6.28 16.69
CA CYS A 327 64.21 -5.71 18.04
C CYS A 327 65.63 -5.86 18.59
N GLY A 328 66.52 -6.57 17.90
CA GLY A 328 67.91 -6.74 18.31
C GLY A 328 68.09 -7.59 19.58
N LYS A 329 67.11 -8.39 19.99
CA LYS A 329 67.28 -9.32 21.13
C LYS A 329 67.97 -10.60 20.66
N GLU A 330 68.97 -11.04 21.40
CA GLU A 330 69.66 -12.31 21.13
C GLU A 330 68.85 -13.50 21.66
N PHE A 331 68.70 -14.52 20.83
CA PHE A 331 68.09 -15.78 21.21
C PHE A 331 69.19 -16.61 21.89
N LYS A 332 69.01 -16.94 23.17
CA LYS A 332 69.93 -17.83 23.88
C LYS A 332 69.64 -19.25 23.41
N ASP A 333 70.69 -19.98 23.03
CA ASP A 333 70.64 -21.39 22.63
C ASP A 333 69.90 -22.27 23.66
#